data_AF-A0A954BMG7-F1
#
_entry.id   AF-A0A954BMG7-F1
#
_cell.length_a   1.000
_cell.length_b   1.000
_cell.length_c   1.000
_cell.angle_alpha   90.00
_cell.angle_beta   90.00
_cell.angle_gamma   90.00
#
_symmetry.space_group_name_H-M   'P 1'
#
loop_
_entity.id
_entity.type
_entity.pdbx_description
1 polymer ?
#
loop_
_entity_poly.entity_id
_entity_poly.type
_entity_poly.pdbx_seq_one_letter_code
_entity_poly.pdbx_strand_id
1 'polypeptide(L)'
;MSRPLLCLLPGAEHLGDALVRELSANIGEMEFHRFPDGETYIRFLSDPAHRHVALVACLNDPDAKLIPLLFAARAAHDLGAHSVGLIAPYMPYLRQDRAFHPGESVSARHIGAILSGSFSWVATVDPHLHRLSSLTDVFSIPNAVAHATGPIAQWIGSHVEAPMLFGPDAESEQWVRAIADACGAPYAVFHKERLGDESVHIDVPVAIDFGGHTPVIVDDVVSSGGTVLALVSALLKRGSPPPACCVVHGLFSDAVLDRLKAAGAGLVVTTNSVRGPAGAIDITPPLADAVRNASKGTGAFPG
;
A
#
# COMPACT_ATOMS: atom_id res chain seq x y z
N MET A 1 -7.18 2.94 -31.40
CA MET A 1 -7.89 3.17 -30.11
C MET A 1 -7.32 4.43 -29.49
N SER A 2 -8.15 5.25 -28.86
CA SER A 2 -7.71 6.40 -28.06
C SER A 2 -6.88 5.90 -26.87
N ARG A 3 -5.85 6.65 -26.47
CA ARG A 3 -5.05 6.33 -25.28
C ARG A 3 -5.96 6.24 -24.04
N PRO A 4 -5.67 5.35 -23.08
CA PRO A 4 -6.41 5.29 -21.83
C PRO A 4 -6.34 6.64 -21.09
N LEU A 5 -7.38 6.94 -20.31
CA LEU A 5 -7.49 8.14 -19.50
C LEU A 5 -7.21 7.81 -18.04
N LEU A 6 -6.13 8.34 -17.49
CA LEU A 6 -5.75 8.16 -16.10
C LEU A 6 -6.27 9.34 -15.27
N CYS A 7 -7.26 9.10 -14.40
CA CYS A 7 -7.87 10.16 -13.59
C CYS A 7 -7.47 9.98 -12.13
N LEU A 8 -6.86 10.99 -11.53
CA LEU A 8 -6.34 10.92 -10.16
C LEU A 8 -7.40 11.42 -9.19
N LEU A 9 -7.69 10.65 -8.14
CA LEU A 9 -8.47 11.13 -7.02
C LEU A 9 -7.59 12.00 -6.09
N PRO A 10 -8.21 12.88 -5.28
CA PRO A 10 -7.48 13.69 -4.31
C PRO A 10 -6.54 12.85 -3.43
N GLY A 11 -5.27 13.23 -3.39
CA GLY A 11 -4.20 12.53 -2.66
C GLY A 11 -3.36 11.55 -3.50
N ALA A 12 -3.75 11.25 -4.74
CA ALA A 12 -3.01 10.38 -5.65
C ALA A 12 -2.07 11.14 -6.62
N GLU A 13 -1.98 12.47 -6.51
CA GLU A 13 -1.29 13.33 -7.48
C GLU A 13 0.20 13.01 -7.60
N HIS A 14 0.83 12.60 -6.48
CA HIS A 14 2.24 12.24 -6.41
C HIS A 14 2.66 11.05 -7.30
N LEU A 15 1.70 10.22 -7.75
CA LEU A 15 1.94 9.10 -8.66
C LEU A 15 1.62 9.45 -10.12
N GLY A 16 0.98 10.60 -10.38
CA GLY A 16 0.38 10.95 -11.66
C GLY A 16 1.34 10.91 -12.83
N ASP A 17 2.38 11.74 -12.79
CA ASP A 17 3.35 11.87 -13.89
C ASP A 17 4.07 10.56 -14.17
N ALA A 18 4.42 9.82 -13.12
CA ALA A 18 5.12 8.55 -13.24
C ALA A 18 4.21 7.49 -13.90
N LEU A 19 2.98 7.32 -13.41
CA LEU A 19 2.02 6.38 -13.98
C LEU A 19 1.62 6.75 -15.42
N VAL A 20 1.46 8.05 -15.73
CA VAL A 20 1.18 8.51 -17.10
C VAL A 20 2.28 8.09 -18.07
N ARG A 21 3.55 8.27 -17.67
CA ARG A 21 4.71 7.86 -18.47
C ARG A 21 4.76 6.33 -18.62
N GLU A 22 4.73 5.61 -17.50
CA GLU A 22 4.83 4.15 -17.49
C GLU A 22 3.71 3.53 -18.32
N LEU A 23 2.46 3.98 -18.17
CA LEU A 23 1.29 3.39 -18.85
C LEU A 23 1.01 3.97 -20.24
N SER A 24 1.79 4.95 -20.71
CA SER A 24 1.54 5.68 -21.96
C SER A 24 0.09 6.21 -22.06
N ALA A 25 -0.45 6.66 -20.92
CA ALA A 25 -1.81 7.16 -20.79
C ALA A 25 -1.89 8.66 -21.04
N ASN A 26 -3.11 9.19 -21.17
CA ASN A 26 -3.34 10.63 -21.04
C ASN A 26 -3.83 10.92 -19.62
N ILE A 27 -3.39 12.03 -19.03
CA ILE A 27 -3.96 12.51 -17.77
C ILE A 27 -5.40 12.99 -18.00
N GLY A 28 -6.30 12.64 -17.08
CA GLY A 28 -7.68 13.06 -17.05
C GLY A 28 -7.94 14.00 -15.89
N GLU A 29 -8.62 15.09 -16.18
CA GLU A 29 -8.98 16.12 -15.21
C GLU A 29 -10.37 15.86 -14.63
N MET A 30 -10.45 15.92 -13.30
CA MET A 30 -11.68 15.82 -12.53
C MET A 30 -11.72 16.95 -11.50
N GLU A 31 -12.92 17.47 -11.28
CA GLU A 31 -13.21 18.42 -10.22
C GLU A 31 -13.88 17.69 -9.05
N PHE A 32 -13.40 17.97 -7.85
CA PHE A 32 -13.98 17.48 -6.59
C PHE A 32 -14.27 18.68 -5.68
N HIS A 33 -15.45 18.70 -5.07
CA HIS A 33 -15.70 19.57 -3.93
C HIS A 33 -16.66 18.91 -2.94
N ARG A 34 -16.76 19.51 -1.76
CA ARG A 34 -17.71 19.10 -0.73
C ARG A 34 -18.80 20.16 -0.62
N PHE A 35 -20.05 19.73 -0.64
CA PHE A 35 -21.16 20.58 -0.27
C PHE A 35 -21.08 20.95 1.23
N PRO A 36 -21.78 22.00 1.70
CA PRO A 36 -21.71 22.43 3.10
C PRO A 36 -22.07 21.36 4.14
N ASP A 37 -22.84 20.34 3.74
CA ASP A 37 -23.23 19.18 4.57
C ASP A 37 -22.25 17.99 4.47
N GLY A 38 -21.21 18.09 3.64
CA GLY A 38 -20.17 17.07 3.45
C GLY A 38 -20.43 16.10 2.29
N GLU A 39 -21.53 16.23 1.54
CA GLU A 39 -21.76 15.43 0.35
C GLU A 39 -20.67 15.67 -0.71
N THR A 40 -20.38 14.62 -1.49
CA THR A 40 -19.36 14.70 -2.53
C THR A 40 -19.96 15.18 -3.84
N TYR A 41 -19.40 16.25 -4.40
CA TYR A 41 -19.54 16.57 -5.80
C TYR A 41 -18.36 16.05 -6.61
N ILE A 42 -18.64 15.54 -7.80
CA ILE A 42 -17.63 15.17 -8.79
C ILE A 42 -18.02 15.66 -10.18
N ARG A 43 -17.03 15.99 -11.00
CA ARG A 43 -17.23 16.27 -12.42
C ARG A 43 -16.01 15.92 -13.23
N PHE A 44 -16.21 15.17 -14.32
CA PHE A 44 -15.16 14.98 -15.33
C PHE A 44 -15.04 16.26 -16.18
N LEU A 45 -13.83 16.79 -16.28
CA LEU A 45 -13.49 17.89 -17.20
C LEU A 45 -12.92 17.33 -18.52
N SER A 46 -12.22 16.20 -18.44
CA SER A 46 -11.81 15.41 -19.60
C SER A 46 -12.90 14.42 -20.00
N ASP A 47 -13.19 14.32 -21.30
CA ASP A 47 -14.22 13.42 -21.83
C ASP A 47 -13.81 11.92 -21.69
N PRO A 48 -14.55 11.11 -20.91
CA PRO A 48 -14.29 9.68 -20.77
C PRO A 48 -14.96 8.82 -21.88
N ALA A 49 -15.82 9.39 -22.73
CA ALA A 49 -16.64 8.62 -23.67
C ALA A 49 -15.80 7.78 -24.64
N HIS A 50 -16.16 6.51 -24.80
CA HIS A 50 -15.49 5.53 -25.66
C HIS A 50 -14.00 5.29 -25.33
N ARG A 51 -13.57 5.63 -24.11
CA ARG A 51 -12.19 5.42 -23.64
C ARG A 51 -12.14 4.40 -22.51
N HIS A 52 -10.98 3.78 -22.35
CA HIS A 52 -10.65 3.08 -21.12
C HIS A 52 -10.23 4.10 -20.06
N VAL A 53 -10.93 4.12 -18.94
CA VAL A 53 -10.64 5.00 -17.80
C VAL A 53 -9.98 4.17 -16.70
N ALA A 54 -8.91 4.68 -16.10
CA ALA A 54 -8.33 4.14 -14.88
C ALA A 54 -8.38 5.22 -13.80
N LEU A 55 -9.05 4.92 -12.69
CA LEU A 55 -9.09 5.79 -11.52
C LEU A 55 -7.94 5.42 -10.59
N VAL A 56 -7.10 6.40 -10.24
CA VAL A 56 -6.02 6.21 -9.27
C VAL A 56 -6.46 6.74 -7.92
N ALA A 57 -6.54 5.87 -6.91
CA ALA A 57 -7.01 6.23 -5.59
C ALA A 57 -6.12 5.62 -4.49
N CYS A 58 -5.35 6.47 -3.80
CA CYS A 58 -4.71 6.09 -2.54
C CYS A 58 -5.77 6.11 -1.43
N LEU A 59 -6.24 4.94 -1.01
CA LEU A 59 -7.36 4.79 -0.07
C LEU A 59 -6.94 4.86 1.41
N ASN A 60 -5.93 5.68 1.73
CA ASN A 60 -5.64 6.08 3.11
C ASN A 60 -6.74 7.06 3.57
N ASP A 61 -7.28 6.90 4.78
CA ASP A 61 -8.59 7.47 5.18
C ASP A 61 -9.75 6.95 4.31
N PRO A 62 -10.05 5.64 4.43
CA PRO A 62 -10.82 4.95 3.41
C PRO A 62 -12.30 5.33 3.39
N ASP A 63 -12.93 5.55 4.56
CA ASP A 63 -14.36 5.90 4.65
C ASP A 63 -14.67 7.18 3.85
N ALA A 64 -13.84 8.20 4.00
CA ALA A 64 -14.02 9.49 3.32
C ALA A 64 -13.80 9.42 1.80
N LYS A 65 -13.01 8.43 1.33
CA LYS A 65 -12.57 8.31 -0.07
C LYS A 65 -13.37 7.31 -0.89
N LEU A 66 -13.97 6.29 -0.26
CA LEU A 66 -14.72 5.27 -0.98
C LEU A 66 -15.94 5.83 -1.71
N ILE A 67 -16.75 6.68 -1.06
CA ILE A 67 -17.94 7.26 -1.71
C ILE A 67 -17.55 8.11 -2.94
N PRO A 68 -16.60 9.07 -2.86
CA PRO A 68 -16.10 9.76 -4.04
C PRO A 68 -15.60 8.84 -5.16
N LEU A 69 -14.91 7.75 -4.81
CA LEU A 69 -14.40 6.78 -5.77
C LEU A 69 -15.53 6.06 -6.51
N LEU A 70 -16.55 5.59 -5.79
CA LEU A 70 -17.70 4.92 -6.39
C LEU A 70 -18.49 5.87 -7.28
N PHE A 71 -18.65 7.13 -6.88
CA PHE A 71 -19.27 8.15 -7.73
C PHE A 71 -18.45 8.40 -8.99
N ALA A 72 -17.12 8.51 -8.89
CA ALA A 72 -16.26 8.74 -10.04
C ALA A 72 -16.33 7.58 -11.03
N ALA A 73 -16.36 6.34 -10.53
CA ALA A 73 -16.52 5.16 -11.36
C ALA A 73 -17.88 5.15 -12.06
N ARG A 74 -18.95 5.45 -11.33
CA ARG A 74 -20.30 5.49 -11.88
C ARG A 74 -20.47 6.60 -12.92
N ALA A 75 -19.97 7.80 -12.64
CA ALA A 75 -20.02 8.93 -13.56
C ALA A 75 -19.25 8.64 -14.86
N ALA A 76 -18.08 8.00 -14.79
CA ALA A 76 -17.35 7.58 -15.98
C ALA A 76 -18.17 6.60 -16.84
N HIS A 77 -18.86 5.65 -16.21
CA HIS A 77 -19.77 4.72 -16.91
C HIS A 77 -20.97 5.44 -17.54
N ASP A 78 -21.64 6.32 -16.80
CA ASP A 78 -22.80 7.07 -17.29
C ASP A 78 -22.42 8.03 -18.45
N LEU A 79 -21.18 8.50 -18.47
CA LEU A 79 -20.59 9.31 -19.56
C LEU A 79 -20.04 8.46 -20.73
N GLY A 80 -20.23 7.14 -20.72
CA GLY A 80 -19.93 6.27 -21.86
C GLY A 80 -18.50 5.75 -21.92
N ALA A 81 -17.76 5.70 -20.81
CA ALA A 81 -16.47 5.00 -20.75
C ALA A 81 -16.62 3.54 -21.20
N HIS A 82 -15.66 3.05 -21.99
CA HIS A 82 -15.64 1.68 -22.50
C HIS A 82 -15.30 0.66 -21.39
N SER A 83 -14.44 1.05 -20.45
CA SER A 83 -14.17 0.32 -19.21
C SER A 83 -13.70 1.27 -18.13
N VAL A 84 -13.94 0.94 -16.87
CA VAL A 84 -13.44 1.72 -15.73
C VAL A 84 -12.66 0.77 -14.82
N GLY A 85 -11.36 1.00 -14.66
CA GLY A 85 -10.52 0.23 -13.75
C GLY A 85 -10.06 1.02 -12.54
N LEU A 86 -9.63 0.31 -11.51
CA LEU A 86 -9.12 0.87 -10.27
C LEU A 86 -7.63 0.57 -10.13
N ILE A 87 -6.84 1.64 -9.93
CA ILE A 87 -5.47 1.57 -9.46
C ILE A 87 -5.50 2.08 -8.01
N ALA A 88 -5.39 1.15 -7.06
CA ALA A 88 -5.41 1.45 -5.63
C ALA A 88 -4.08 1.06 -5.02
N PRO A 89 -3.05 1.94 -5.03
CA PRO A 89 -1.73 1.60 -4.52
C PRO A 89 -1.74 1.15 -3.06
N TYR A 90 -2.74 1.57 -2.28
CA TYR A 90 -3.06 1.00 -0.96
C TYR A 90 -4.54 0.56 -0.94
N MET A 91 -4.78 -0.70 -0.54
CA MET A 91 -6.13 -1.29 -0.46
C MET A 91 -6.56 -1.55 1.00
N PRO A 92 -7.55 -0.80 1.55
CA PRO A 92 -8.03 -0.90 2.92
C PRO A 92 -9.03 -2.05 3.13
N TYR A 93 -9.45 -2.24 4.38
CA TYR A 93 -10.45 -3.23 4.85
C TYR A 93 -10.13 -4.71 4.64
N LEU A 94 -8.90 -5.03 4.24
CA LEU A 94 -8.45 -6.42 4.12
C LEU A 94 -8.01 -7.04 5.46
N ARG A 95 -7.94 -6.24 6.54
CA ARG A 95 -7.57 -6.70 7.89
C ARG A 95 -8.64 -7.55 8.57
N GLN A 96 -9.93 -7.27 8.33
CA GLN A 96 -11.06 -8.05 8.83
C GLN A 96 -11.50 -9.04 7.73
N ASP A 97 -10.63 -10.02 7.49
CA ASP A 97 -10.74 -11.07 6.47
C ASP A 97 -11.54 -12.30 6.94
N ARG A 98 -11.83 -12.39 8.24
CA ARG A 98 -12.71 -13.39 8.85
C ARG A 98 -13.39 -12.83 10.10
N ALA A 99 -14.47 -13.48 10.52
CA ALA A 99 -15.05 -13.28 11.85
C ALA A 99 -14.29 -14.13 12.88
N PHE A 100 -13.71 -13.47 13.88
CA PHE A 100 -13.06 -14.11 15.04
C PHE A 100 -14.08 -14.35 16.16
N HIS A 101 -15.08 -13.49 16.24
CA HIS A 101 -16.17 -13.57 17.20
C HIS A 101 -17.54 -13.65 16.49
N PRO A 102 -18.54 -14.32 17.10
CA PRO A 102 -19.89 -14.34 16.56
C PRO A 102 -20.46 -12.93 16.36
N GLY A 103 -21.05 -12.67 15.19
CA GLY A 103 -21.67 -11.39 14.85
C GLY A 103 -20.74 -10.37 14.18
N GLU A 104 -19.44 -10.65 14.05
CA GLU A 104 -18.52 -9.76 13.34
C GLU A 104 -18.76 -9.75 11.83
N SER A 105 -18.55 -8.57 11.24
CA SER A 105 -18.51 -8.39 9.79
C SER A 105 -17.24 -9.00 9.20
N VAL A 106 -17.25 -9.27 7.90
CA VAL A 106 -16.04 -9.62 7.13
C VAL A 106 -15.85 -8.52 6.10
N SER A 107 -15.32 -7.37 6.52
CA SER A 107 -15.22 -6.17 5.69
C SER A 107 -14.49 -6.41 4.39
N ALA A 108 -13.50 -7.32 4.38
CA ALA A 108 -12.78 -7.70 3.16
C ALA A 108 -13.74 -8.19 2.06
N ARG A 109 -14.72 -9.04 2.39
CA ARG A 109 -15.72 -9.53 1.43
C ARG A 109 -16.67 -8.43 0.96
N HIS A 110 -17.07 -7.55 1.86
CA HIS A 110 -17.99 -6.45 1.53
C HIS A 110 -17.33 -5.44 0.59
N ILE A 111 -16.09 -5.02 0.89
CA ILE A 111 -15.37 -4.09 0.03
C ILE A 111 -15.05 -4.73 -1.33
N GLY A 112 -14.69 -6.01 -1.34
CA GLY A 112 -14.46 -6.78 -2.55
C GLY A 112 -15.68 -6.80 -3.46
N ALA A 113 -16.87 -7.08 -2.93
CA ALA A 113 -18.12 -7.07 -3.68
C ALA A 113 -18.49 -5.67 -4.22
N ILE A 114 -18.38 -4.63 -3.38
CA ILE A 114 -18.70 -3.24 -3.76
C ILE A 114 -17.80 -2.77 -4.92
N LEU A 115 -16.48 -2.97 -4.78
CA LEU A 115 -15.52 -2.56 -5.80
C LEU A 115 -15.63 -3.45 -7.05
N SER A 116 -15.87 -4.75 -6.90
CA SER A 116 -16.07 -5.66 -8.03
C SER A 116 -17.34 -5.34 -8.83
N GLY A 117 -18.38 -4.80 -8.19
CA GLY A 117 -19.58 -4.29 -8.85
C GLY A 117 -19.40 -2.94 -9.55
N SER A 118 -18.32 -2.21 -9.27
CA SER A 118 -18.10 -0.84 -9.74
C SER A 118 -16.97 -0.69 -10.75
N PHE A 119 -16.09 -1.69 -10.85
CA PHE A 119 -14.88 -1.65 -11.67
C PHE A 119 -14.76 -2.88 -12.57
N SER A 120 -14.04 -2.73 -13.68
CA SER A 120 -13.74 -3.80 -14.63
C SER A 120 -12.50 -4.60 -14.25
N TRP A 121 -11.57 -4.01 -13.50
CA TRP A 121 -10.36 -4.63 -12.97
C TRP A 121 -9.76 -3.80 -11.82
N VAL A 122 -8.90 -4.42 -11.01
CA VAL A 122 -8.23 -3.77 -9.87
C VAL A 122 -6.73 -4.09 -9.86
N ALA A 123 -5.89 -3.08 -9.68
CA ALA A 123 -4.46 -3.25 -9.37
C ALA A 123 -4.12 -2.58 -8.04
N THR A 124 -3.32 -3.24 -7.20
CA THR A 124 -2.88 -2.75 -5.88
C THR A 124 -1.43 -3.12 -5.60
N VAL A 125 -0.81 -2.51 -4.60
CA VAL A 125 0.52 -2.89 -4.09
C VAL A 125 0.35 -3.63 -2.77
N ASP A 126 1.09 -4.73 -2.58
CA ASP A 126 1.17 -5.59 -1.37
C ASP A 126 0.01 -5.44 -0.36
N PRO A 127 -1.22 -5.82 -0.76
CA PRO A 127 -2.37 -5.75 0.12
C PRO A 127 -2.18 -6.66 1.34
N HIS A 128 -2.80 -6.28 2.46
CA HIS A 128 -2.75 -7.05 3.71
C HIS A 128 -3.53 -8.37 3.59
N LEU A 129 -2.90 -9.40 3.02
CA LEU A 129 -3.48 -10.72 2.75
C LEU A 129 -2.93 -11.78 3.72
N HIS A 130 -2.96 -11.51 5.03
CA HIS A 130 -2.34 -12.39 6.02
C HIS A 130 -3.01 -13.77 6.12
N ARG A 131 -4.32 -13.87 5.88
CA ARG A 131 -5.10 -15.13 5.96
C ARG A 131 -5.83 -15.46 4.66
N LEU A 132 -5.61 -14.65 3.63
CA LEU A 132 -6.12 -14.84 2.29
C LEU A 132 -4.98 -15.31 1.41
N SER A 133 -5.25 -16.26 0.52
CA SER A 133 -4.22 -16.82 -0.34
C SER A 133 -3.83 -15.87 -1.48
N SER A 134 -4.81 -15.07 -1.93
CA SER A 134 -4.62 -14.13 -3.02
C SER A 134 -5.73 -13.08 -3.05
N LEU A 135 -5.52 -12.06 -3.88
CA LEU A 135 -6.50 -11.00 -4.09
C LEU A 135 -7.79 -11.51 -4.75
N THR A 136 -7.77 -12.66 -5.44
CA THR A 136 -8.97 -13.30 -6.02
C THR A 136 -9.93 -13.84 -4.97
N ASP A 137 -9.48 -14.04 -3.72
CA ASP A 137 -10.37 -14.43 -2.62
C ASP A 137 -11.33 -13.29 -2.22
N VAL A 138 -11.05 -12.07 -2.69
CA VAL A 138 -11.79 -10.84 -2.38
C VAL A 138 -12.49 -10.25 -3.61
N PHE A 139 -11.81 -10.23 -4.76
CA PHE A 139 -12.31 -9.59 -5.97
C PHE A 139 -12.76 -10.62 -7.02
N SER A 140 -13.99 -10.48 -7.51
CA SER A 140 -14.56 -11.35 -8.56
C SER A 140 -14.25 -10.86 -9.98
N ILE A 141 -13.48 -9.78 -10.10
CA ILE A 141 -13.03 -9.18 -11.35
C ILE A 141 -11.52 -9.39 -11.54
N PRO A 142 -10.99 -9.29 -12.78
CA PRO A 142 -9.55 -9.36 -13.03
C PRO A 142 -8.78 -8.44 -12.08
N ASN A 143 -7.72 -8.98 -11.48
CA ASN A 143 -6.94 -8.25 -10.51
C ASN A 143 -5.47 -8.63 -10.57
N ALA A 144 -4.61 -7.73 -10.09
CA ALA A 144 -3.17 -7.97 -9.98
C ALA A 144 -2.58 -7.24 -8.77
N VAL A 145 -1.54 -7.84 -8.21
CA VAL A 145 -0.76 -7.29 -7.10
C VAL A 145 0.63 -6.92 -7.62
N ALA A 146 1.03 -5.69 -7.38
CA ALA A 146 2.40 -5.24 -7.48
C ALA A 146 3.13 -5.51 -6.17
N HIS A 147 4.40 -5.89 -6.26
CA HIS A 147 5.22 -6.21 -5.10
C HIS A 147 6.33 -5.17 -4.93
N ALA A 148 6.39 -4.57 -3.74
CA ALA A 148 7.43 -3.64 -3.31
C ALA A 148 8.73 -4.35 -2.91
N THR A 149 8.76 -5.69 -2.88
CA THR A 149 9.94 -6.50 -2.54
C THR A 149 11.20 -6.04 -3.27
N GLY A 150 11.13 -5.93 -4.60
CA GLY A 150 12.26 -5.50 -5.44
C GLY A 150 12.72 -4.06 -5.13
N PRO A 151 11.82 -3.07 -5.21
CA PRO A 151 12.14 -1.68 -4.85
C PRO A 151 12.71 -1.52 -3.43
N ILE A 152 12.15 -2.21 -2.43
CA ILE A 152 12.64 -2.16 -1.05
C ILE A 152 14.02 -2.82 -0.93
N ALA A 153 14.22 -4.00 -1.52
CA ALA A 153 15.51 -4.69 -1.49
C ALA A 153 16.62 -3.84 -2.16
N GLN A 154 16.31 -3.23 -3.31
CA GLN A 154 17.23 -2.33 -4.00
C GLN A 154 17.57 -1.10 -3.14
N TRP A 155 16.56 -0.49 -2.49
CA TRP A 155 16.78 0.64 -1.61
C TRP A 155 17.67 0.25 -0.43
N ILE A 156 17.36 -0.86 0.26
CA ILE A 156 18.16 -1.37 1.39
C ILE A 156 19.60 -1.61 0.96
N GLY A 157 19.84 -2.36 -0.13
CA GLY A 157 21.19 -2.68 -0.60
C GLY A 157 22.01 -1.45 -1.03
N SER A 158 21.34 -0.33 -1.34
CA SER A 158 22.00 0.92 -1.73
C SER A 158 22.23 1.90 -0.58
N HIS A 159 21.49 1.77 0.54
CA HIS A 159 21.47 2.78 1.61
C HIS A 159 21.83 2.23 2.99
N VAL A 160 21.84 0.91 3.18
CA VAL A 160 22.13 0.29 4.47
C VAL A 160 23.34 -0.62 4.33
N GLU A 161 24.38 -0.35 5.11
CA GLU A 161 25.57 -1.18 5.17
C GLU A 161 25.33 -2.42 6.03
N ALA A 162 25.70 -3.60 5.51
CA ALA A 162 25.52 -4.90 6.15
C ALA A 162 24.13 -5.07 6.79
N PRO A 163 23.03 -5.00 6.02
CA PRO A 163 21.69 -5.04 6.58
C PRO A 163 21.38 -6.40 7.21
N MET A 164 20.65 -6.41 8.32
CA MET A 164 19.97 -7.59 8.86
C MET A 164 18.49 -7.27 9.04
N LEU A 165 17.62 -8.02 8.38
CA LEU A 165 16.19 -7.68 8.30
C LEU A 165 15.40 -8.27 9.46
N PHE A 166 14.40 -7.52 9.92
CA PHE A 166 13.58 -7.85 11.07
C PHE A 166 12.10 -7.64 10.78
N GLY A 167 11.32 -8.70 10.92
CA GLY A 167 9.86 -8.65 10.87
C GLY A 167 9.24 -8.44 12.26
N PRO A 168 8.25 -7.54 12.41
CA PRO A 168 7.64 -7.23 13.70
C PRO A 168 6.77 -8.36 14.28
N ASP A 169 6.28 -9.26 13.43
CA ASP A 169 5.49 -10.43 13.83
C ASP A 169 5.66 -11.60 12.85
N ALA A 170 5.24 -12.80 13.24
CA ALA A 170 5.36 -14.01 12.42
C ALA A 170 4.58 -13.92 11.10
N GLU A 171 3.50 -13.13 11.04
CA GLU A 171 2.74 -12.94 9.79
C GLU A 171 3.61 -12.22 8.74
N SER A 172 4.58 -11.40 9.18
CA SER A 172 5.51 -10.68 8.30
C SER A 172 6.63 -11.51 7.65
N GLU A 173 6.84 -12.77 8.08
CA GLU A 173 8.01 -13.58 7.72
C GLU A 173 8.19 -13.71 6.20
N GLN A 174 7.11 -13.97 5.46
CA GLN A 174 7.18 -14.20 4.02
C GLN A 174 7.75 -13.00 3.25
N TRP A 175 7.40 -11.78 3.66
CA TRP A 175 7.88 -10.56 3.00
C TRP A 175 9.31 -10.24 3.42
N VAL A 176 9.60 -10.35 4.71
CA VAL A 176 10.93 -10.10 5.27
C VAL A 176 11.95 -11.03 4.62
N ARG A 177 11.63 -12.33 4.51
CA ARG A 177 12.49 -13.31 3.84
C ARG A 177 12.67 -12.97 2.36
N ALA A 178 11.60 -12.66 1.63
CA ALA A 178 11.69 -12.34 0.21
C ALA A 178 12.58 -11.13 -0.07
N ILE A 179 12.52 -10.10 0.79
CA ILE A 179 13.36 -8.91 0.67
C ILE A 179 14.80 -9.24 1.05
N ALA A 180 15.01 -10.00 2.12
CA ALA A 180 16.33 -10.42 2.58
C ALA A 180 17.06 -11.27 1.54
N ASP A 181 16.38 -12.24 0.94
CA ASP A 181 16.90 -13.05 -0.17
C ASP A 181 17.30 -12.17 -1.36
N ALA A 182 16.49 -11.16 -1.69
CA ALA A 182 16.73 -10.27 -2.82
C ALA A 182 17.91 -9.30 -2.60
N CYS A 183 18.20 -8.89 -1.36
CA CYS A 183 19.36 -8.05 -1.05
C CYS A 183 20.56 -8.82 -0.45
N GLY A 184 20.47 -10.15 -0.34
CA GLY A 184 21.55 -11.00 0.16
C GLY A 184 21.84 -10.82 1.65
N ALA A 185 20.82 -10.54 2.46
CA ALA A 185 20.92 -10.20 3.87
C ALA A 185 20.40 -11.32 4.78
N PRO A 186 20.93 -11.50 6.01
CA PRO A 186 20.28 -12.31 7.02
C PRO A 186 18.96 -11.68 7.48
N TYR A 187 18.03 -12.51 7.97
CA TYR A 187 16.78 -12.04 8.54
C TYR A 187 16.38 -12.78 9.82
N ALA A 188 15.54 -12.13 10.63
CA ALA A 188 14.85 -12.74 11.76
C ALA A 188 13.43 -12.19 11.87
N VAL A 189 12.55 -12.93 12.54
CA VAL A 189 11.15 -12.56 12.76
C VAL A 189 10.82 -12.72 14.23
N PHE A 190 10.06 -11.79 14.79
CA PHE A 190 9.73 -11.80 16.21
C PHE A 190 8.31 -12.27 16.49
N HIS A 191 8.06 -12.64 17.75
CA HIS A 191 6.72 -12.92 18.23
C HIS A 191 6.14 -11.66 18.89
N LYS A 192 4.92 -11.30 18.50
CA LYS A 192 4.22 -10.10 18.96
C LYS A 192 3.08 -10.49 19.89
N GLU A 193 3.14 -10.01 21.13
CA GLU A 193 2.02 -10.09 22.05
C GLU A 193 1.29 -8.74 22.11
N ARG A 194 0.00 -8.73 21.73
CA ARG A 194 -0.86 -7.54 21.83
C ARG A 194 -1.50 -7.51 23.21
N LEU A 195 -1.26 -6.44 23.96
CA LEU A 195 -1.85 -6.21 25.29
C LEU A 195 -3.07 -5.28 25.24
N GLY A 196 -3.46 -4.82 24.04
CA GLY A 196 -4.60 -3.95 23.71
C GLY A 196 -4.48 -3.38 22.29
N ASP A 197 -5.35 -2.42 21.91
CA ASP A 197 -5.34 -1.81 20.57
C ASP A 197 -4.11 -0.91 20.32
N GLU A 198 -3.59 -0.28 21.37
CA GLU A 198 -2.46 0.66 21.29
C GLU A 198 -1.17 0.16 21.98
N SER A 199 -1.23 -0.98 22.67
CA SER A 199 -0.11 -1.52 23.46
C SER A 199 0.40 -2.84 22.90
N VAL A 200 1.69 -2.87 22.55
CA VAL A 200 2.35 -4.02 21.93
C VAL A 200 3.64 -4.35 22.69
N HIS A 201 3.80 -5.62 23.03
CA HIS A 201 5.07 -6.19 23.48
C HIS A 201 5.67 -7.04 22.36
N ILE A 202 6.98 -6.91 22.13
CA ILE A 202 7.70 -7.74 21.16
C ILE A 202 8.84 -8.41 21.91
N ASP A 203 8.77 -9.74 21.96
CA ASP A 203 9.82 -10.55 22.56
C ASP A 203 10.98 -10.66 21.59
N VAL A 204 11.98 -9.79 21.77
CA VAL A 204 13.26 -9.88 21.08
C VAL A 204 14.18 -10.80 21.88
N PRO A 205 14.59 -11.97 21.35
CA PRO A 205 15.46 -12.91 22.05
C PRO A 205 16.73 -12.23 22.57
N VAL A 206 17.20 -12.67 23.74
CA VAL A 206 18.39 -12.11 24.41
C VAL A 206 19.67 -12.30 23.58
N ALA A 207 19.71 -13.30 22.71
CA ALA A 207 20.91 -13.78 22.01
C ALA A 207 20.96 -13.37 20.52
N ILE A 208 20.49 -12.18 20.15
CA ILE A 208 20.74 -11.67 18.79
C ILE A 208 22.17 -11.14 18.74
N ASP A 209 23.05 -11.88 18.08
CA ASP A 209 24.35 -11.35 17.67
C ASP A 209 24.16 -10.53 16.40
N PHE A 210 24.29 -9.20 16.53
CA PHE A 210 24.21 -8.31 15.38
C PHE A 210 25.46 -8.42 14.50
N GLY A 211 26.61 -8.91 15.00
CA GLY A 211 27.79 -9.19 14.17
C GLY A 211 28.27 -8.03 13.28
N GLY A 212 28.04 -6.77 13.67
CA GLY A 212 28.32 -5.58 12.86
C GLY A 212 27.26 -5.21 11.81
N HIS A 213 26.13 -5.92 11.76
CA HIS A 213 25.01 -5.62 10.88
C HIS A 213 24.18 -4.43 11.37
N THR A 214 23.62 -3.68 10.41
CA THR A 214 22.63 -2.65 10.67
C THR A 214 21.22 -3.25 10.63
N PRO A 215 20.43 -3.19 11.71
CA PRO A 215 19.07 -3.69 11.70
C PRO A 215 18.19 -2.91 10.72
N VAL A 216 17.34 -3.63 9.99
CA VAL A 216 16.30 -3.08 9.12
C VAL A 216 14.96 -3.69 9.50
N ILE A 217 14.08 -2.91 10.11
CA ILE A 217 12.70 -3.30 10.37
C ILE A 217 11.92 -3.18 9.07
N VAL A 218 11.23 -4.24 8.69
CA VAL A 218 10.38 -4.26 7.50
C VAL A 218 8.93 -4.58 7.88
N ASP A 219 7.99 -3.76 7.43
CA ASP A 219 6.56 -3.91 7.74
C ASP A 219 5.69 -3.56 6.52
N ASP A 220 4.50 -4.16 6.42
CA ASP A 220 3.57 -3.90 5.32
C ASP A 220 2.86 -2.56 5.53
N VAL A 221 2.35 -2.29 6.73
CA VAL A 221 1.55 -1.10 7.02
C VAL A 221 1.88 -0.55 8.40
N VAL A 222 2.34 0.69 8.45
CA VAL A 222 2.51 1.43 9.70
C VAL A 222 1.48 2.56 9.78
N SER A 223 0.67 2.56 10.86
CA SER A 223 -0.33 3.60 11.13
C SER A 223 -0.05 4.36 12.43
N SER A 224 -0.22 3.74 13.60
CA SER A 224 0.09 4.40 14.88
C SER A 224 1.59 4.51 15.18
N GLY A 225 2.40 3.67 14.52
CA GLY A 225 3.84 3.53 14.78
C GLY A 225 4.19 2.66 15.99
N GLY A 226 3.21 2.23 16.80
CA GLY A 226 3.47 1.57 18.09
C GLY A 226 4.30 0.29 18.00
N THR A 227 4.01 -0.57 17.00
CA THR A 227 4.77 -1.82 16.80
C THR A 227 6.24 -1.53 16.41
N VAL A 228 6.45 -0.63 15.46
CA VAL A 228 7.82 -0.24 15.03
C VAL A 228 8.56 0.46 16.17
N LEU A 229 7.92 1.37 16.91
CA LEU A 229 8.51 2.02 18.09
C LEU A 229 8.96 1.03 19.16
N ALA A 230 8.13 0.02 19.45
CA ALA A 230 8.45 -1.04 20.39
C ALA A 230 9.67 -1.83 19.91
N LEU A 231 9.72 -2.16 18.61
CA LEU A 231 10.83 -2.91 18.05
C LEU A 231 12.13 -2.11 18.01
N VAL A 232 12.08 -0.84 17.61
CA VAL A 232 13.22 0.10 17.68
C VAL A 232 13.78 0.14 19.10
N SER A 233 12.91 0.35 20.09
CA SER A 233 13.30 0.42 21.49
C SER A 233 13.90 -0.90 21.99
N ALA A 234 13.36 -2.04 21.55
CA ALA A 234 13.83 -3.36 21.93
C ALA A 234 15.23 -3.65 21.34
N LEU A 235 15.44 -3.37 20.05
CA LEU A 235 16.73 -3.55 19.38
C LEU A 235 17.83 -2.68 20.00
N LEU A 236 17.53 -1.40 20.25
CA LEU A 236 18.49 -0.48 20.90
C LEU A 236 18.84 -0.92 22.33
N LYS A 237 17.88 -1.42 23.11
CA LYS A 237 18.14 -1.99 24.45
C LYS A 237 19.05 -3.22 24.41
N ARG A 238 19.13 -3.91 23.26
CA ARG A 238 20.06 -5.03 23.02
C ARG A 238 21.41 -4.58 22.46
N GLY A 239 21.65 -3.27 22.33
CA GLY A 239 22.92 -2.71 21.87
C GLY A 239 23.08 -2.69 20.36
N SER A 240 21.98 -2.79 19.59
CA SER A 240 22.05 -2.63 18.14
C SER A 240 22.45 -1.20 17.75
N PRO A 241 23.03 -0.98 16.55
CA PRO A 241 23.06 0.36 15.97
C PRO A 241 21.61 0.84 15.68
N PRO A 242 21.43 2.15 15.41
CA PRO A 242 20.12 2.72 15.06
C PRO A 242 19.45 1.94 13.91
N PRO A 243 18.29 1.31 14.16
CA PRO A 243 17.60 0.50 13.16
C PRO A 243 17.01 1.38 12.04
N ALA A 244 17.18 0.98 10.79
CA ALA A 244 16.39 1.53 9.70
C ALA A 244 14.98 0.91 9.70
N CYS A 245 13.98 1.64 9.22
CA CYS A 245 12.60 1.18 9.09
C CYS A 245 12.15 1.36 7.64
N CYS A 246 11.82 0.26 6.96
CA CYS A 246 11.29 0.26 5.60
C CYS A 246 9.85 -0.25 5.63
N VAL A 247 8.91 0.57 5.18
CA VAL A 247 7.48 0.24 5.25
C VAL A 247 6.86 0.30 3.86
N VAL A 248 6.03 -0.66 3.49
CA VAL A 248 5.31 -0.56 2.21
C VAL A 248 4.34 0.62 2.26
N HIS A 249 3.37 0.60 3.17
CA HIS A 249 2.32 1.61 3.30
C HIS A 249 2.49 2.46 4.57
N GLY A 250 3.05 3.66 4.42
CA GLY A 250 3.15 4.64 5.50
C GLY A 250 1.84 5.43 5.69
N LEU A 251 0.96 4.97 6.58
CA LEU A 251 -0.29 5.65 6.93
C LEU A 251 -0.13 6.65 8.09
N PHE A 252 1.11 6.91 8.49
CA PHE A 252 1.44 7.66 9.70
C PHE A 252 1.71 9.14 9.42
N SER A 253 1.49 9.98 10.43
CA SER A 253 1.71 11.43 10.36
C SER A 253 3.17 11.82 10.66
N ASP A 254 3.51 13.08 10.42
CA ASP A 254 4.81 13.66 10.83
C ASP A 254 5.12 13.43 12.32
N ALA A 255 4.10 13.55 13.18
CA ALA A 255 4.26 13.32 14.61
C ALA A 255 4.65 11.86 14.95
N VAL A 256 4.22 10.88 14.16
CA VAL A 256 4.67 9.48 14.32
C VAL A 256 6.10 9.33 13.84
N LEU A 257 6.45 9.95 12.70
CA LEU A 257 7.81 9.94 12.17
C LEU A 257 8.82 10.57 13.16
N ASP A 258 8.47 11.70 13.75
CA ASP A 258 9.29 12.38 14.75
C ASP A 258 9.45 11.56 16.02
N ARG A 259 8.39 10.85 16.45
CA ARG A 259 8.48 9.92 17.58
C ARG A 259 9.41 8.75 17.28
N LEU A 260 9.37 8.19 16.07
CA LEU A 260 10.29 7.12 15.66
C LEU A 260 11.75 7.58 15.69
N LYS A 261 12.03 8.76 15.14
CA LYS A 261 13.37 9.38 15.18
C LYS A 261 13.82 9.66 16.61
N ALA A 262 12.95 10.23 17.44
CA ALA A 262 13.23 10.50 18.85
C ALA A 262 13.47 9.23 19.67
N ALA A 263 12.86 8.10 19.29
CA ALA A 263 13.10 6.79 19.88
C ALA A 263 14.45 6.16 19.45
N GLY A 264 15.19 6.80 18.54
CA GLY A 264 16.49 6.34 18.07
C GLY A 264 16.44 5.49 16.80
N ALA A 265 15.33 5.51 16.05
CA ALA A 265 15.33 4.97 14.69
C ALA A 265 16.32 5.75 13.82
N GLY A 266 17.04 5.03 12.95
CA GLY A 266 17.91 5.61 11.93
C GLY A 266 17.09 6.19 10.78
N LEU A 267 17.20 5.57 9.61
CA LEU A 267 16.37 5.95 8.45
C LEU A 267 14.95 5.41 8.63
N VAL A 268 13.94 6.23 8.36
CA VAL A 268 12.54 5.78 8.27
C VAL A 268 12.05 6.12 6.87
N VAL A 269 11.76 5.10 6.07
CA VAL A 269 11.36 5.23 4.67
C VAL A 269 10.12 4.41 4.37
N THR A 270 9.30 4.93 3.49
CA THR A 270 8.12 4.25 2.96
C THR A 270 8.18 4.19 1.44
N THR A 271 7.37 3.33 0.84
CA THR A 271 7.07 3.48 -0.59
C THR A 271 6.22 4.72 -0.85
N ASN A 272 6.08 5.07 -2.12
CA ASN A 272 5.12 6.06 -2.60
C ASN A 272 3.71 5.45 -2.88
N SER A 273 3.36 4.30 -2.28
CA SER A 273 1.98 3.79 -2.36
C SER A 273 0.95 4.71 -1.67
N VAL A 274 1.40 5.46 -0.66
CA VAL A 274 0.61 6.49 0.01
C VAL A 274 1.48 7.72 0.14
N ARG A 275 0.88 8.90 -0.12
CA ARG A 275 1.57 10.16 0.12
C ARG A 275 1.85 10.31 1.61
N GLY A 276 3.11 10.48 1.96
CA GLY A 276 3.54 10.63 3.35
C GLY A 276 4.93 11.23 3.46
N PRO A 277 5.36 11.57 4.68
CA PRO A 277 6.60 12.31 4.92
C PRO A 277 7.88 11.50 4.73
N ALA A 278 7.76 10.19 4.55
CA ALA A 278 8.87 9.25 4.41
C ALA A 278 8.91 8.55 3.03
N GLY A 279 8.09 8.99 2.06
CA GLY A 279 7.97 8.35 0.75
C GLY A 279 9.24 8.50 -0.10
N ALA A 280 10.10 7.48 -0.08
CA ALA A 280 11.41 7.50 -0.75
C ALA A 280 11.63 6.32 -1.73
N ILE A 281 10.77 5.30 -1.68
CA ILE A 281 10.88 4.10 -2.51
C ILE A 281 9.80 4.13 -3.58
N ASP A 282 10.18 4.20 -4.86
CA ASP A 282 9.24 4.26 -5.97
C ASP A 282 8.72 2.87 -6.34
N ILE A 283 7.40 2.69 -6.26
CA ILE A 283 6.69 1.47 -6.69
C ILE A 283 5.93 1.66 -8.01
N THR A 284 6.10 2.80 -8.69
CA THR A 284 5.38 3.08 -9.95
C THR A 284 5.66 2.01 -11.01
N PRO A 285 6.91 1.56 -11.27
CA PRO A 285 7.15 0.54 -12.29
C PRO A 285 6.43 -0.80 -12.02
N PRO A 286 6.57 -1.46 -10.85
CA PRO A 286 5.83 -2.71 -10.59
C PRO A 286 4.30 -2.49 -10.53
N LEU A 287 3.84 -1.30 -10.11
CA LEU A 287 2.42 -0.96 -10.16
C LEU A 287 1.90 -0.87 -11.61
N ALA A 288 2.67 -0.27 -12.52
CA ALA A 288 2.30 -0.20 -13.94
C ALA A 288 2.21 -1.60 -14.56
N ASP A 289 3.13 -2.51 -14.22
CA ASP A 289 3.07 -3.91 -14.65
C ASP A 289 1.80 -4.60 -14.13
N ALA A 290 1.45 -4.39 -12.86
CA ALA A 290 0.20 -4.91 -12.30
C ALA A 290 -1.03 -4.36 -13.03
N VAL A 291 -1.05 -3.07 -13.39
CA VAL A 291 -2.12 -2.46 -14.18
C VAL A 291 -2.26 -3.12 -15.56
N ARG A 292 -1.14 -3.30 -16.28
CA ARG A 292 -1.16 -4.02 -17.57
C ARG A 292 -1.69 -5.43 -17.39
N ASN A 293 -1.28 -6.14 -16.34
CA ASN A 293 -1.73 -7.50 -16.03
C ASN A 293 -3.23 -7.60 -15.71
N ALA A 294 -3.74 -6.75 -14.81
CA ALA A 294 -5.14 -6.73 -14.42
C ALA A 294 -6.06 -6.34 -15.59
N SER A 295 -5.59 -5.44 -16.46
CA SER A 295 -6.38 -4.90 -17.56
C SER A 295 -6.28 -5.69 -18.87
N LYS A 296 -5.50 -6.78 -18.95
CA LYS A 296 -5.25 -7.57 -20.18
C LYS A 296 -6.54 -7.89 -20.98
N GLY A 297 -7.59 -8.32 -20.29
CA GLY A 297 -8.87 -8.69 -20.92
C GLY A 297 -9.65 -7.51 -21.52
N THR A 298 -9.32 -6.27 -21.13
CA THR A 298 -9.96 -5.05 -21.65
C THR A 298 -9.23 -4.45 -22.84
N GLY A 299 -7.94 -4.76 -23.03
CA GLY A 299 -7.08 -4.10 -24.02
C GLY A 299 -6.74 -2.63 -23.67
N ALA A 300 -7.02 -2.17 -22.45
CA ALA A 300 -6.86 -0.78 -22.03
C ALA A 300 -5.40 -0.28 -22.03
N PHE A 301 -4.47 -1.13 -21.56
CA PHE A 301 -3.05 -0.83 -21.46
C PHE A 301 -2.28 -1.93 -22.19
N PRO A 302 -1.65 -1.66 -23.35
CA PRO A 302 -0.87 -2.67 -24.08
C PRO A 302 0.32 -3.14 -23.25
N GLY A 303 0.96 -4.26 -23.61
CA GLY A 303 2.21 -4.72 -22.99
C GLY A 303 3.38 -3.81 -23.27
#